data_AF-A0A353DY01-F1
#
_entry.id   AF-A0A353DY01-F1
#
_cell.length_a   1.000
_cell.length_b   1.000
_cell.length_c   1.000
_cell.angle_alpha   90.00
_cell.angle_beta   90.00
_cell.angle_gamma   90.00
#
_symmetry.space_group_name_H-M   'P 1'
#
loop_
_entity.id
_entity.type
_entity.pdbx_description
1 polymer ?
#
loop_
_entity_poly.entity_id
_entity_poly.type
_entity_poly.pdbx_seq_one_letter_code
_entity_poly.pdbx_strand_id
1 'polypeptide(L)' 'MSLVINPLIACVISLTLLGLHPSIQADAADRPNILFVFLDDFGWRDTGYMGSDFYETPHLDRLASEGKIFTNAYSASA' A
#
# COMPACT_ATOMS: atom_id res chain seq x y z
N MET A 1 -20.35 44.96 28.97
CA MET A 1 -20.65 45.35 27.58
C MET A 1 -20.75 44.05 26.79
N SER A 2 -21.91 43.41 26.86
CA SER A 2 -22.09 42.01 26.46
C SER A 2 -22.26 41.95 24.94
N LEU A 3 -21.25 41.41 24.28
CA LEU A 3 -21.25 41.19 22.84
C LEU A 3 -22.22 40.04 22.52
N VAL A 4 -23.51 40.35 22.35
CA VAL A 4 -24.50 39.37 21.89
C VAL A 4 -24.27 39.15 20.39
N ILE A 5 -23.47 38.14 20.06
CA ILE A 5 -23.27 37.73 18.67
C ILE A 5 -24.61 37.20 18.16
N ASN A 6 -25.15 37.86 17.13
CA ASN A 6 -26.42 37.52 16.51
C ASN A 6 -26.40 36.03 16.08
N PRO A 7 -27.38 35.19 16.46
CA PRO A 7 -27.39 33.76 16.13
C PRO A 7 -27.27 33.49 14.63
N LEU A 8 -27.72 34.41 13.78
CA LEU A 8 -27.53 34.34 12.33
C LEU A 8 -26.05 34.42 11.92
N ILE A 9 -25.24 35.27 12.56
CA ILE A 9 -23.81 35.41 12.26
C ILE A 9 -23.06 34.16 12.70
N ALA A 10 -23.38 33.61 13.87
CA ALA A 10 -22.80 32.35 14.34
C ALA A 10 -23.12 31.18 13.40
N CYS A 11 -24.36 31.13 12.88
CA CYS A 11 -24.79 30.10 11.94
C CYS A 11 -24.05 30.20 10.59
N VAL A 12 -23.87 31.41 10.06
CA VAL A 12 -23.14 31.66 8.81
C VAL A 12 -21.67 31.28 8.94
N ILE A 13 -21.02 31.64 10.06
CA ILE A 13 -19.62 31.27 10.35
C ILE A 13 -19.47 29.74 10.46
N SER A 14 -20.41 29.07 11.13
CA SER A 14 -20.41 27.61 11.26
C SER A 14 -20.59 26.92 9.89
N LEU A 15 -21.47 27.44 9.04
CA LEU A 15 -21.70 26.91 7.69
C LEU A 15 -20.49 27.09 6.77
N THR A 16 -19.78 28.22 6.89
CA THR A 16 -18.56 28.48 6.11
C THR A 16 -17.38 27.63 6.57
N LEU A 17 -17.24 27.40 7.88
CA LEU A 17 -16.23 26.49 8.42
C LEU A 17 -16.44 25.03 8.01
N LEU A 18 -17.70 24.56 7.90
CA LEU A 18 -18.01 23.22 7.39
C LEU A 18 -17.71 23.05 5.89
N GLY A 19 -17.77 24.13 5.10
CA GLY A 19 -17.54 24.08 3.65
C GLY A 19 -16.07 24.09 3.22
N LEU A 20 -15.14 24.38 4.14
CA LEU A 20 -13.71 24.57 3.87
C LEU A 20 -12.86 23.32 4.16
N HIS A 21 -13.45 22.12 4.12
CA HIS A 21 -12.66 20.90 4.23
C HIS A 21 -11.77 20.75 2.99
N PRO A 22 -10.43 20.75 3.14
CA PRO A 22 -9.55 20.45 2.02
C PRO A 22 -9.83 19.01 1.60
N SER A 23 -10.25 18.82 0.35
CA SER A 23 -10.32 17.50 -0.26
C SER A 23 -8.88 17.01 -0.40
N ILE A 24 -8.48 16.06 0.45
CA ILE A 24 -7.24 15.32 0.26
C ILE A 24 -7.46 14.43 -0.95
N GLN A 25 -7.17 14.96 -2.14
CA GLN A 25 -6.91 14.14 -3.31
C GLN A 25 -5.56 13.49 -3.06
N ALA A 26 -5.57 12.18 -2.82
CA ALA A 26 -4.36 11.39 -2.90
C ALA A 26 -3.78 11.60 -4.30
N ASP A 27 -2.53 12.05 -4.39
CA ASP A 27 -1.86 12.20 -5.66
C ASP A 27 -1.80 10.81 -6.32
N ALA A 28 -1.82 10.74 -7.64
CA ALA A 28 -1.58 9.47 -8.32
C ALA A 28 -0.22 8.86 -7.89
N ALA A 29 0.72 9.70 -7.46
CA ALA A 29 1.98 9.32 -6.85
C ALA A 29 1.85 8.63 -5.48
N ASP A 30 0.79 8.86 -4.72
CA ASP A 30 0.58 8.28 -3.39
C ASP A 30 0.01 6.85 -3.44
N ARG A 31 -0.37 6.37 -4.62
CA ARG A 31 -0.92 5.03 -4.83
C ARG A 31 0.16 4.12 -5.42
N PRO A 32 0.64 3.10 -4.69
CA PRO A 32 1.67 2.21 -5.22
C PRO A 32 1.12 1.41 -6.40
N ASN A 33 1.97 1.20 -7.41
CA ASN A 33 1.68 0.22 -8.46
C ASN A 33 1.88 -1.18 -7.90
N ILE A 34 0.96 -2.10 -8.19
CA ILE A 34 1.05 -3.50 -7.76
C ILE A 34 1.28 -4.36 -8.99
N LEU A 35 2.42 -5.06 -9.04
CA LEU A 35 2.72 -6.09 -10.02
C LEU A 35 2.64 -7.46 -9.33
N PHE A 36 1.72 -8.31 -9.78
CA PHE A 36 1.59 -9.68 -9.30
C PHE A 36 2.13 -10.64 -10.35
N VAL A 37 3.16 -11.42 -9.98
CA VAL A 37 3.78 -12.44 -10.83
C VAL A 37 3.44 -13.80 -10.24
N PHE A 38 2.83 -14.67 -11.04
CA PHE A 38 2.45 -16.02 -10.67
C PHE A 38 3.14 -17.01 -11.61
N LEU A 39 3.78 -18.02 -11.04
CA LEU A 39 4.53 -19.03 -11.78
C LEU A 39 3.81 -20.37 -11.66
N ASP A 40 3.81 -21.13 -12.75
CA ASP A 40 3.26 -22.48 -12.81
C ASP A 40 4.30 -23.50 -12.33
N ASP A 41 3.86 -24.53 -11.58
CA ASP A 41 4.70 -25.62 -11.05
C ASP A 41 6.03 -25.17 -10.39
N PHE A 42 6.02 -24.02 -9.71
CA PHE A 42 7.23 -23.47 -9.11
C PHE A 42 7.52 -24.07 -7.73
N GLY A 43 8.57 -24.87 -7.64
CA GLY A 43 9.00 -25.56 -6.43
C GLY A 43 9.70 -24.64 -5.42
N TRP A 44 9.54 -24.94 -4.14
CA TRP A 44 10.10 -24.13 -3.05
C TRP A 44 11.64 -24.06 -3.04
N ARG A 45 12.36 -25.00 -3.69
CA ARG A 45 13.83 -25.03 -3.79
C ARG A 45 14.34 -24.66 -5.18
N ASP A 46 13.51 -24.09 -6.03
CA ASP A 46 13.89 -23.80 -7.43
C ASP A 46 14.65 -22.48 -7.59
N THR A 47 14.97 -21.79 -6.48
CA THR A 47 15.64 -20.48 -6.49
C THR A 47 16.88 -20.46 -5.61
N GLY A 48 17.86 -19.64 -6.00
CA GLY A 48 19.08 -19.41 -5.24
C GLY A 48 18.81 -18.92 -3.81
N TYR A 49 17.89 -17.96 -3.63
CA TYR A 49 17.52 -17.45 -2.31
C TYR A 49 16.83 -18.49 -1.40
N MET A 50 16.30 -19.58 -1.95
CA MET A 50 15.77 -20.72 -1.18
C MET A 50 16.79 -21.88 -1.05
N GLY A 51 18.03 -21.66 -1.47
CA GLY A 51 19.14 -22.59 -1.31
C GLY A 51 19.36 -23.54 -2.48
N SER A 52 18.83 -23.24 -3.68
CA SER A 52 19.21 -23.96 -4.89
C SER A 52 20.67 -23.65 -5.26
N ASP A 53 21.46 -24.69 -5.54
CA ASP A 53 22.80 -24.59 -6.13
C ASP A 53 22.81 -24.96 -7.63
N PHE A 54 21.64 -25.34 -8.17
CA PHE A 54 21.49 -25.78 -9.56
C PHE A 54 20.96 -24.67 -10.48
N TYR A 55 19.97 -23.89 -10.03
CA TYR A 55 19.35 -22.85 -10.84
C TYR A 55 19.90 -21.46 -10.52
N GLU A 56 20.24 -20.71 -11.57
CA GLU A 56 20.64 -19.31 -11.45
C GLU A 56 19.41 -18.40 -11.53
N THR A 57 19.06 -17.73 -10.42
CA THR A 57 17.90 -16.84 -10.34
C THR A 57 18.24 -15.42 -9.91
N PRO A 58 19.26 -14.76 -10.52
CA PRO A 58 19.86 -13.53 -9.97
C PRO A 58 18.87 -12.36 -9.81
N HIS A 59 17.85 -12.29 -10.66
CA HIS A 59 16.80 -11.27 -10.55
C HIS A 59 15.83 -11.55 -9.39
N LEU A 60 15.47 -12.81 -9.15
CA LEU A 60 14.65 -13.19 -8.02
C LEU A 60 15.43 -13.09 -6.71
N ASP A 61 16.72 -13.44 -6.72
CA ASP A 61 17.61 -13.32 -5.56
C ASP A 61 17.77 -11.85 -5.14
N ARG A 62 17.90 -10.93 -6.11
CA ARG A 62 17.89 -9.49 -5.86
C ARG A 62 16.55 -9.00 -5.31
N LEU A 63 15.44 -9.47 -5.88
CA LEU A 63 14.10 -9.11 -5.37
C LEU A 63 13.91 -9.60 -3.93
N ALA A 64 14.41 -10.78 -3.61
CA ALA A 64 14.34 -11.37 -2.28
C ALA A 64 15.19 -10.60 -1.24
N SER A 65 16.33 -10.03 -1.65
CA SER A 65 17.19 -9.22 -0.76
C SER A 65 16.67 -7.80 -0.52
N GLU A 66 15.93 -7.24 -1.47
CA GLU A 66 15.29 -5.92 -1.37
C GLU A 66 13.91 -5.98 -0.67
N GLY A 67 13.36 -7.19 -0.49
CA GLY A 67 11.99 -7.41 -0.05
C GLY A 67 11.84 -8.33 1.16
N LYS A 68 10.70 -9.04 1.19
CA LYS A 68 10.37 -10.01 2.23
C LYS A 68 10.12 -11.38 1.63
N ILE A 69 10.84 -12.38 2.14
CA ILE A 69 10.62 -13.79 1.81
C ILE A 69 9.62 -14.38 2.81
N PHE A 70 8.58 -15.03 2.30
CA PHE A 70 7.65 -15.83 3.08
C PHE A 70 8.06 -17.30 2.99
N THR A 71 8.82 -17.78 3.97
CA THR A 71 9.35 -19.16 3.98
C THR A 71 8.29 -20.23 4.20
N ASN A 72 7.09 -19.85 4.64
CA ASN A 72 5.95 -20.73 4.91
C ASN A 72 4.71 -20.30 4.10
N ALA A 73 4.87 -20.13 2.78
CA ALA A 73 3.79 -19.76 1.86
C ALA A 73 3.21 -21.04 1.20
N TYR A 74 2.09 -21.54 1.72
CA TYR A 74 1.45 -22.76 1.22
C TYR A 74 0.34 -22.44 0.22
N SER A 75 0.22 -23.27 -0.83
CA SER A 75 -0.97 -23.29 -1.68
C SER A 75 -2.11 -24.03 -0.97
N ALA A 76 -3.34 -23.55 -1.14
CA ALA A 76 -4.54 -24.19 -0.58
C ALA A 76 -4.94 -25.47 -1.33
N SER A 77 -4.46 -25.65 -2.57
CA SER A 77 -4.70 -26.82 -3.42
C SER A 77 -3.44 -27.15 -4.22
N ALA A 78 -3.31 -28.42 -4.57
CA ALA A 78 -2.47 -28.83 -5.70
C ALA A 78 -3.13 -28.41 -7.02
#